data_AF-A0A965QLX8-F1
#
_entry.id   AF-A0A965QLX8-F1
#
_cell.length_a   1.000
_cell.length_b   1.000
_cell.length_c   1.000
_cell.angle_alpha   90.00
_cell.angle_beta   90.00
_cell.angle_gamma   90.00
#
_symmetry.space_group_name_H-M   'P 1'
#
loop_
_entity.id
_entity.type
_entity.pdbx_description
1 polymer ?
#
loop_
_entity_poly.entity_id
_entity_poly.type
_entity_poly.pdbx_seq_one_letter_code
_entity_poly.pdbx_strand_id
1 'polypeptide(L)'
;MKKDIFTFILFLNIFILISICFEIIKIRWEFTQEYENYAYLKVANNKLAEINLHLKTEYYHLSSPAKVERHAKDILQMVEITEVTNINYEK
;
A
#
# COMPACT_ATOMS: atom_id res chain seq x y z
N MET A 1 -57.31 24.02 -18.98
CA MET A 1 -56.26 24.65 -18.14
C MET A 1 -55.84 23.82 -16.92
N LYS A 2 -56.68 23.57 -15.90
CA LYS A 2 -56.24 22.80 -14.70
C LYS A 2 -55.82 21.36 -15.02
N LYS A 3 -56.51 20.69 -15.95
CA LYS A 3 -56.20 19.32 -16.39
C LYS A 3 -54.87 19.26 -17.14
N ASP A 4 -54.61 20.23 -18.03
CA ASP A 4 -53.38 20.31 -18.83
C ASP A 4 -52.14 20.59 -17.95
N ILE A 5 -52.29 21.44 -16.93
CA ILE A 5 -51.25 21.70 -15.93
C ILE A 5 -50.94 20.43 -15.13
N PHE A 6 -51.98 19.67 -14.73
CA PHE A 6 -51.78 18.41 -14.02
C PHE A 6 -51.06 17.36 -14.87
N THR A 7 -51.43 17.24 -16.15
CA THR A 7 -50.75 16.34 -17.10
C THR A 7 -49.29 16.74 -17.32
N PHE A 8 -48.99 18.03 -17.38
CA PHE A 8 -47.62 18.54 -17.47
C PHE A 8 -46.78 18.20 -16.23
N ILE A 9 -47.34 18.39 -15.03
CA ILE A 9 -46.68 18.03 -13.77
C ILE A 9 -46.41 16.51 -13.71
N LEU A 10 -47.34 15.69 -14.18
CA LEU A 10 -47.16 14.24 -14.26
C LEU A 10 -46.01 13.86 -15.19
N PHE A 11 -45.94 14.48 -16.37
CA PHE A 11 -44.86 14.27 -17.32
C PHE A 11 -43.49 14.67 -16.74
N LEU A 12 -43.44 15.82 -16.05
CA LEU A 12 -42.21 16.28 -15.39
C LEU A 12 -41.74 15.30 -14.31
N ASN A 13 -42.65 14.76 -13.50
CA ASN A 13 -42.32 13.75 -12.50
C ASN A 13 -41.78 12.46 -13.12
N ILE A 14 -42.38 12.00 -14.22
CA ILE A 14 -41.90 10.82 -14.96
C ILE A 14 -40.50 11.08 -15.53
N PHE A 15 -40.26 12.27 -16.08
CA PHE A 15 -38.95 12.65 -16.59
C PHE A 15 -37.87 12.67 -15.50
N ILE A 16 -38.18 13.25 -14.34
CA ILE A 16 -37.29 13.26 -13.18
C ILE A 16 -36.99 11.84 -12.70
N LEU A 17 -38.01 10.98 -12.63
CA LEU A 17 -37.85 9.58 -12.24
C LEU A 17 -36.88 8.83 -13.17
N ILE A 18 -37.06 8.99 -14.49
CA ILE A 18 -36.18 8.38 -15.49
C ILE A 18 -34.74 8.88 -15.35
N SER A 19 -34.55 10.18 -15.12
CA SER A 19 -33.22 10.77 -14.90
C SER A 19 -32.51 10.14 -13.69
N ILE A 20 -33.22 9.97 -12.56
CA ILE A 20 -32.69 9.34 -11.36
C ILE A 20 -32.34 7.86 -11.61
N CYS A 21 -33.15 7.13 -12.40
CA CYS A 21 -32.86 5.74 -12.74
C CYS A 21 -31.53 5.60 -13.51
N PHE A 22 -31.22 6.50 -14.44
CA PHE A 22 -29.95 6.48 -15.16
C PHE A 22 -28.75 6.72 -14.23
N GLU A 23 -28.86 7.68 -13.32
CA GLU A 23 -27.81 7.94 -12.32
C GLU A 23 -27.58 6.72 -11.40
N ILE A 24 -28.65 6.05 -10.96
CA ILE A 24 -28.52 4.83 -10.14
C ILE A 24 -27.79 3.72 -10.89
N ILE A 25 -28.09 3.51 -12.18
CA ILE A 25 -27.43 2.50 -13.00
C ILE A 25 -25.93 2.83 -13.14
N LYS A 26 -25.61 4.09 -13.43
CA LYS A 26 -24.24 4.56 -13.55
C LYS A 26 -23.45 4.35 -12.25
N ILE A 27 -23.99 4.81 -11.13
CA ILE A 27 -23.36 4.67 -9.80
C ILE A 27 -23.15 3.19 -9.46
N ARG A 28 -24.12 2.33 -9.76
CA ARG A 28 -23.98 0.88 -9.50
C ARG A 28 -22.85 0.26 -10.32
N TRP A 29 -22.70 0.67 -11.57
CA TRP A 29 -21.62 0.16 -12.42
C TRP A 29 -20.25 0.61 -11.92
N GLU A 30 -20.09 1.90 -11.59
CA GLU A 30 -18.85 2.44 -11.00
C GLU A 30 -18.53 1.75 -9.66
N PHE A 31 -19.54 1.50 -8.83
CA PHE A 31 -19.36 0.85 -7.54
C PHE A 31 -18.86 -0.60 -7.67
N THR A 32 -19.37 -1.36 -8.65
CA THR A 32 -18.88 -2.72 -8.91
C THR A 32 -17.41 -2.72 -9.30
N GLN A 33 -17.00 -1.79 -10.17
CA GLN A 33 -15.61 -1.67 -10.60
C GLN A 33 -14.69 -1.28 -9.42
N GLU A 34 -15.10 -0.30 -8.62
CA GLU A 34 -14.33 0.12 -7.43
C GLU A 34 -14.21 -0.98 -6.39
N TYR A 35 -15.25 -1.80 -6.21
CA TYR A 35 -15.22 -2.94 -5.30
C TYR A 35 -14.18 -3.99 -5.72
N GLU A 36 -14.14 -4.34 -7.00
CA GLU A 36 -13.14 -5.27 -7.56
C GLU A 36 -11.73 -4.69 -7.42
N ASN A 37 -11.55 -3.41 -7.72
CA ASN A 37 -10.27 -2.73 -7.62
C ASN A 37 -9.77 -2.68 -6.16
N TYR A 38 -10.66 -2.42 -5.20
CA TYR A 38 -10.34 -2.47 -3.78
C TYR A 38 -9.88 -3.86 -3.33
N ALA A 39 -10.57 -4.93 -3.78
CA ALA A 39 -10.17 -6.29 -3.47
C ALA A 39 -8.78 -6.62 -4.04
N TYR A 40 -8.51 -6.20 -5.28
CA TYR A 40 -7.20 -6.35 -5.91
C TYR A 40 -6.12 -5.59 -5.14
N LEU A 41 -6.37 -4.33 -4.79
CA LEU A 41 -5.43 -3.48 -4.06
C LEU A 41 -5.11 -4.07 -2.67
N LYS A 42 -6.11 -4.64 -1.99
CA LYS A 42 -5.92 -5.31 -0.70
C LYS A 42 -4.99 -6.52 -0.82
N VAL A 43 -5.16 -7.35 -1.85
CA VAL A 43 -4.28 -8.50 -2.09
C VAL A 43 -2.86 -8.04 -2.43
N ALA A 44 -2.72 -7.03 -3.29
CA ALA A 44 -1.42 -6.47 -3.65
C ALA A 44 -0.69 -5.89 -2.42
N ASN A 45 -1.40 -5.18 -1.55
CA ASN A 45 -0.83 -4.61 -0.33
C ASN A 45 -0.36 -5.69 0.66
N ASN A 46 -1.12 -6.77 0.82
CA ASN A 46 -0.71 -7.89 1.67
C ASN A 46 0.57 -8.56 1.16
N LYS A 47 0.67 -8.78 -0.16
CA LYS A 47 1.89 -9.32 -0.78
C LYS A 47 3.08 -8.39 -0.58
N LEU A 48 2.88 -7.08 -0.72
CA LEU A 48 3.94 -6.10 -0.49
C LEU A 48 4.41 -6.11 0.97
N ALA A 49 3.49 -6.24 1.94
CA ALA A 49 3.82 -6.35 3.34
C ALA A 49 4.64 -7.60 3.66
N GLU A 50 4.30 -8.74 3.04
CA GLU A 50 5.06 -9.99 3.17
C GLU A 50 6.49 -9.85 2.63
N ILE A 51 6.64 -9.27 1.43
CA ILE A 51 7.95 -9.01 0.82
C ILE A 51 8.79 -8.08 1.71
N ASN A 52 8.17 -7.03 2.24
CA ASN A 52 8.85 -6.10 3.14
C ASN A 52 9.35 -6.79 4.42
N LEU A 53 8.54 -7.67 5.01
CA LEU A 53 8.94 -8.46 6.17
C LEU A 53 10.10 -9.40 5.84
N HIS A 54 10.04 -10.05 4.67
CA HIS A 54 11.11 -10.94 4.19
C HIS A 54 12.43 -10.18 4.05
N LEU A 55 12.43 -9.08 3.29
CA LEU A 55 13.61 -8.23 3.07
C LEU A 55 14.21 -7.72 4.38
N LYS A 56 13.35 -7.29 5.33
CA LYS A 56 13.81 -6.82 6.63
C LYS A 56 14.47 -7.94 7.44
N THR A 57 13.91 -9.15 7.39
CA THR A 57 14.50 -10.35 8.01
C THR A 57 15.84 -10.69 7.38
N GLU A 58 15.92 -10.72 6.04
CA GLU A 58 17.17 -10.97 5.32
C GLU A 58 18.23 -9.92 5.65
N TYR A 59 17.85 -8.65 5.69
CA TYR A 59 18.72 -7.56 6.07
C TYR A 59 19.34 -7.79 7.47
N TYR A 60 18.52 -8.08 8.49
CA TYR A 60 19.05 -8.37 9.83
C TYR A 60 19.87 -9.65 9.89
N HIS A 61 19.50 -10.67 9.11
CA HIS A 61 20.27 -11.91 9.04
C HIS A 61 21.66 -11.68 8.42
N LEU A 62 21.77 -10.82 7.41
CA LEU A 62 23.04 -10.46 6.76
C LEU A 62 23.87 -9.49 7.60
N SER A 63 23.22 -8.51 8.23
CA SER A 63 23.85 -7.53 9.13
C SER A 63 24.01 -8.01 10.57
N SER A 64 23.80 -9.30 10.82
CA SER A 64 23.92 -9.87 12.16
C SER A 64 25.34 -9.66 12.71
N PRO A 65 25.50 -9.28 13.99
CA PRO A 65 26.82 -8.97 14.57
C PRO A 65 27.84 -10.09 14.35
N ALA A 66 27.41 -11.34 14.47
CA ALA A 66 28.28 -12.50 14.24
C ALA A 66 28.79 -12.61 12.79
N LYS A 67 27.98 -12.27 11.80
CA LYS A 67 28.43 -12.24 10.39
C LYS A 67 29.30 -11.03 10.10
N VAL A 68 28.95 -9.88 10.67
CA VAL A 68 29.76 -8.66 10.55
C VAL A 68 31.15 -8.89 11.17
N GLU A 69 31.20 -9.53 12.34
CA GLU A 69 32.44 -9.88 13.03
C GLU A 69 33.25 -10.92 12.26
N ARG A 70 32.61 -11.98 11.74
CA ARG A 70 33.30 -12.94 10.85
C ARG A 70 33.84 -12.26 9.59
N HIS A 71 33.06 -11.40 8.95
CA HIS A 71 33.51 -10.66 7.79
C HIS A 71 34.70 -9.75 8.15
N ALA A 72 34.65 -9.07 9.28
CA ALA A 72 35.74 -8.23 9.78
C ALA A 72 37.01 -9.04 10.07
N LYS A 73 36.88 -10.19 10.75
CA LYS A 73 38.02 -11.06 11.11
C LYS A 73 38.59 -11.79 9.88
N ASP A 74 37.74 -12.40 9.06
CA ASP A 74 38.16 -13.30 7.97
C ASP A 74 38.56 -12.54 6.69
N ILE A 75 37.82 -11.48 6.33
CA ILE A 75 38.03 -10.73 5.07
C ILE A 75 38.85 -9.48 5.30
N LEU A 76 38.54 -8.71 6.35
CA LEU A 76 39.25 -7.46 6.65
C LEU A 76 40.45 -7.66 7.58
N GLN A 77 40.71 -8.89 8.03
CA GLN A 77 41.82 -9.27 8.92
C GLN A 77 41.87 -8.43 10.21
N MET A 78 40.71 -7.96 10.70
CA MET A 78 40.61 -7.16 11.92
C MET A 78 40.88 -8.04 13.15
N VAL A 79 41.64 -7.50 14.10
CA VAL A 79 41.98 -8.16 15.36
C VAL A 79 41.13 -7.58 16.48
N GLU A 80 40.61 -8.46 17.34
CA GLU A 80 39.84 -8.05 18.51
C GLU A 80 40.75 -7.44 19.57
N ILE A 81 40.42 -6.24 20.02
CA ILE A 81 41.21 -5.50 21.02
C ILE A 81 40.75 -5.95 22.41
N THR A 82 41.51 -6.85 23.03
CA THR A 82 41.25 -7.40 24.38
C THR A 82 41.83 -6.55 25.51
N GLU A 83 42.77 -5.66 25.23
CA GLU A 83 43.36 -4.71 26.18
C GLU A 83 43.40 -3.29 25.60
N VAL A 84 43.29 -2.26 26.45
CA VAL A 84 43.31 -0.84 26.04
C VAL A 84 44.61 -0.54 25.29
N THR A 85 44.55 -0.57 23.96
CA THR A 85 45.70 -0.22 23.13
C THR A 85 45.74 1.30 23.03
N ASN A 86 46.68 1.94 23.74
CA ASN A 86 46.95 3.36 23.55
C ASN A 86 47.63 3.54 22.19
N ILE A 87 46.83 3.87 21.17
CA ILE A 87 47.32 4.18 19.83
C ILE A 87 47.73 5.65 19.83
N ASN A 88 49.04 5.92 19.89
CA ASN A 88 49.57 7.26 19.62
C ASN A 88 49.63 7.48 18.11
N TYR A 89 48.80 8.38 17.62
CA TYR A 89 48.90 8.86 16.24
C TYR A 89 50.10 9.80 16.15
N GLU A 90 51.02 9.55 15.22
CA GLU A 90 52.06 10.51 14.88
C GLU A 90 51.42 11.75 14.23
N LYS A 91 51.98 12.92 14.57
CA LYS A 91 51.42 14.24 14.27
C LYS A 91 51.84 14.75 12.88
#